data_AF-A0A1V6EX16-F1
#
_entry.id   AF-A0A1V6EX16-F1
#
_cell.length_a   1.000
_cell.length_b   1.000
_cell.length_c   1.000
_cell.angle_alpha   90.00
_cell.angle_beta   90.00
_cell.angle_gamma   90.00
#
_symmetry.space_group_name_H-M   'P 1'
#
loop_
_entity.id
_entity.type
_entity.pdbx_description
1 polymer ?
#
loop_
_entity_poly.entity_id
_entity_poly.type
_entity_poly.pdbx_seq_one_letter_code
_entity_poly.pdbx_strand_id
1 'polypeptide(L)'
;MKNYRLPRLQSELKKLFNIALSQKLNDPKLAWVQITDVVISKDLHYAKLYFSHYNNPASHNQIRELLMKSSGFLKKQIAGAQIMRTIPELSFYYDETEERASKVETLLASLKKDDFDDDDDEDQDIDIDEYLDDDDDYFDFDEDEDEEDYDDFEDEDEDEE
;
A
#
# COMPACT_ATOMS: atom_id res chain seq x y z
N MET A 1 4.06 15.48 16.72
CA MET A 1 3.95 15.58 15.24
C MET A 1 4.15 14.22 14.60
N LYS A 2 3.21 13.75 13.76
CA LYS A 2 3.38 12.55 12.92
C LYS A 2 4.49 12.87 11.90
N ASN A 3 5.58 12.12 11.88
CA ASN A 3 6.67 12.33 10.92
C ASN A 3 6.27 11.81 9.53
N TYR A 4 5.50 12.61 8.77
CA TYR A 4 5.02 12.29 7.42
C TYR A 4 6.14 12.01 6.39
N ARG A 5 7.38 12.37 6.72
CA ARG A 5 8.55 12.18 5.85
C ARG A 5 8.94 10.71 5.68
N LEU A 6 8.85 9.91 6.73
CA LEU A 6 9.29 8.51 6.69
C LEU A 6 8.34 7.62 5.86
N PRO A 7 7.00 7.66 6.05
CA PRO A 7 6.08 6.88 5.22
C PRO A 7 6.15 7.25 3.74
N ARG A 8 6.31 8.54 3.43
CA ARG A 8 6.47 9.01 2.05
C ARG A 8 7.74 8.46 1.42
N LEU A 9 8.86 8.49 2.15
CA LEU A 9 10.13 7.92 1.70
C LEU A 9 10.03 6.40 1.45
N GLN A 10 9.36 5.67 2.34
CA GLN A 10 9.11 4.24 2.18
C GLN A 10 8.30 3.95 0.90
N SER A 11 7.25 4.74 0.65
CA SER A 11 6.43 4.62 -0.57
C SER A 11 7.24 4.90 -1.85
N GLU A 12 8.06 5.95 -1.85
CA GLU A 12 8.93 6.29 -2.96
C GLU A 12 9.97 5.19 -3.24
N LEU A 13 10.60 4.66 -2.19
CA LEU A 13 11.53 3.54 -2.32
C LEU A 13 10.86 2.27 -2.82
N LYS A 14 9.65 1.93 -2.33
CA LYS A 14 8.87 0.80 -2.83
C LYS A 14 8.62 0.92 -4.34
N LYS A 15 8.21 2.10 -4.81
CA LYS A 15 8.00 2.36 -6.25
C LYS A 15 9.30 2.19 -7.04
N LEU A 16 10.39 2.80 -6.57
CA LEU A 16 11.70 2.70 -7.21
C LEU A 16 12.17 1.26 -7.31
N PHE A 17 12.05 0.46 -6.25
CA PHE A 17 12.50 -0.93 -6.26
C PHE A 17 11.68 -1.78 -7.24
N ASN A 18 10.37 -1.61 -7.29
CA ASN A 18 9.54 -2.32 -8.27
C ASN A 18 9.95 -1.95 -9.70
N ILE A 19 10.14 -0.66 -10.01
CA ILE A 19 10.64 -0.22 -11.33
C ILE A 19 12.02 -0.82 -11.63
N ALA A 20 12.94 -0.80 -10.67
CA ALA A 20 14.29 -1.34 -10.82
C ALA A 20 14.29 -2.85 -11.09
N LEU A 21 13.42 -3.61 -10.41
CA LEU A 21 13.25 -5.04 -10.65
C LEU A 21 12.66 -5.30 -12.04
N SER A 22 11.64 -4.54 -12.46
CA SER A 22 11.07 -4.63 -13.81
C SER A 22 12.06 -4.23 -14.92
N GLN A 23 13.02 -3.35 -14.64
CA GLN A 23 14.07 -3.04 -15.63
C GLN A 23 15.13 -4.16 -15.73
N LYS A 24 15.29 -4.96 -14.67
CA LYS A 24 16.24 -6.07 -14.61
C LYS A 24 15.63 -7.42 -15.06
N LEU A 25 14.60 -7.38 -15.92
CA LEU A 25 13.89 -8.54 -16.50
C LEU A 25 14.76 -9.59 -17.22
N ASN A 26 16.08 -9.38 -17.32
CA ASN A 26 16.99 -10.37 -17.91
C ASN A 26 17.13 -11.66 -17.07
N ASP A 27 16.76 -11.65 -15.79
CA ASP A 27 16.73 -12.88 -14.97
C ASP A 27 15.29 -13.45 -14.93
N PRO A 28 15.02 -14.60 -15.59
CA PRO A 28 13.67 -15.18 -15.63
C PRO A 28 13.14 -15.57 -14.25
N LYS A 29 14.02 -15.77 -13.27
CA LYS A 29 13.66 -16.06 -11.88
C LYS A 29 13.16 -14.85 -11.09
N LEU A 30 13.41 -13.63 -11.57
CA LEU A 30 12.94 -12.39 -10.95
C LEU A 30 11.71 -11.80 -11.65
N ALA A 31 11.27 -12.40 -12.77
CA ALA A 31 10.18 -11.88 -13.59
C ALA A 31 8.84 -11.73 -12.85
N TRP A 32 8.58 -12.59 -11.86
CA TRP A 32 7.36 -12.58 -11.05
C TRP A 32 7.57 -12.15 -9.60
N VAL A 33 8.66 -11.44 -9.32
CA VAL A 33 9.00 -10.98 -7.96
C VAL A 33 8.64 -9.51 -7.83
N GLN A 34 7.90 -9.17 -6.77
CA GLN A 34 7.53 -7.79 -6.44
C GLN A 34 7.88 -7.45 -5.00
N ILE A 35 8.05 -6.15 -4.72
CA ILE A 35 8.26 -5.65 -3.36
C ILE A 35 6.92 -5.19 -2.79
N THR A 36 6.44 -5.90 -1.76
CA THR A 36 5.16 -5.65 -1.09
C THR A 36 5.28 -4.50 -0.10
N ASP A 37 6.36 -4.44 0.68
CA ASP A 37 6.56 -3.38 1.65
C ASP A 37 8.04 -3.07 1.91
N VAL A 38 8.33 -1.86 2.39
CA VAL A 38 9.67 -1.38 2.72
C VAL A 38 9.63 -0.71 4.07
N VAL A 39 10.35 -1.27 5.05
CA VAL A 39 10.47 -0.71 6.41
C VAL A 39 11.88 -0.19 6.61
N ILE A 40 12.00 1.12 6.87
CA ILE A 40 13.28 1.79 7.09
C ILE A 40 13.44 2.05 8.57
N SER A 41 14.65 1.84 9.09
CA SER A 41 15.01 2.19 10.46
C SER A 41 14.97 3.71 10.68
N LYS A 42 14.76 4.14 11.93
CA LYS A 42 14.70 5.58 12.27
C LYS A 42 15.99 6.34 11.96
N ASP A 43 17.13 5.64 12.00
CA ASP A 43 18.45 6.17 11.67
C ASP A 43 18.77 6.12 10.15
N LEU A 44 17.87 5.59 9.31
CA LEU A 44 18.02 5.46 7.86
C LEU A 44 19.22 4.59 7.40
N HIS A 45 19.83 3.82 8.30
CA HIS A 45 20.97 2.95 7.97
C HIS A 45 20.56 1.55 7.51
N TYR A 46 19.35 1.11 7.84
CA TYR A 46 18.85 -0.22 7.52
C TYR A 46 17.47 -0.15 6.87
N ALA A 47 17.28 -0.95 5.82
CA ALA A 47 15.99 -1.13 5.15
C ALA A 47 15.64 -2.62 5.06
N LYS A 48 14.47 -2.98 5.57
CA LYS A 48 13.86 -4.29 5.41
C LYS A 48 12.89 -4.24 4.25
N LEU A 49 13.13 -5.05 3.24
CA LEU A 49 12.30 -5.15 2.05
C LEU A 49 11.54 -6.47 2.12
N TYR A 50 10.22 -6.39 2.10
CA TYR A 50 9.33 -7.53 2.01
C TYR A 50 9.02 -7.78 0.55
N PHE A 51 9.24 -9.01 0.10
CA PHE A 51 8.98 -9.41 -1.27
C PHE A 51 8.04 -10.61 -1.32
N SER A 52 7.29 -10.67 -2.40
CA SER A 52 6.49 -11.84 -2.75
C SER A 52 6.77 -12.26 -4.18
N HIS A 53 6.30 -13.45 -4.53
CA HIS A 53 6.43 -13.96 -5.88
C HIS A 53 5.20 -14.77 -6.28
N TYR A 54 4.75 -14.60 -7.51
CA TYR A 54 3.65 -15.39 -8.08
C TYR A 54 4.19 -16.48 -8.99
N ASN A 55 3.67 -17.70 -8.86
CA ASN A 55 3.90 -18.80 -9.80
C ASN A 55 5.38 -19.01 -10.20
N ASN A 56 6.30 -18.84 -9.24
CA ASN A 56 7.74 -18.93 -9.49
C ASN A 56 8.23 -20.36 -9.21
N PRO A 57 8.93 -21.02 -10.15
CA PRO A 57 9.50 -22.35 -9.92
C PRO A 57 10.65 -22.35 -8.90
N ALA A 58 11.22 -21.19 -8.56
CA ALA A 58 12.28 -21.07 -7.57
C ALA A 58 11.71 -20.91 -6.15
N SER A 59 12.33 -21.59 -5.17
CA SER A 59 11.98 -21.39 -3.76
C SER A 59 12.27 -19.96 -3.30
N HIS A 60 11.49 -19.45 -2.34
CA HIS A 60 11.68 -18.12 -1.73
C HIS A 60 13.14 -17.87 -1.28
N ASN A 61 13.85 -18.89 -0.80
CA ASN A 61 15.28 -18.80 -0.43
C ASN A 61 16.20 -18.51 -1.62
N GLN A 62 15.95 -19.11 -2.78
CA GLN A 62 16.73 -18.88 -3.99
C GLN A 62 16.50 -17.46 -4.52
N ILE A 63 15.24 -17.00 -4.50
CA ILE A 63 14.86 -15.65 -4.89
C ILE A 63 15.55 -14.63 -3.96
N ARG A 64 15.53 -14.89 -2.64
CA ARG A 64 16.24 -14.06 -1.66
C ARG A 64 17.73 -13.96 -1.99
N GLU A 65 18.40 -15.06 -2.33
CA GLU A 65 19.82 -15.03 -2.70
C GLU A 65 20.07 -14.21 -3.98
N LEU A 66 19.18 -14.31 -4.98
CA LEU A 66 19.26 -13.50 -6.20
C LEU A 66 19.04 -12.01 -5.93
N LEU A 67 18.10 -11.68 -5.04
CA LEU A 67 17.87 -10.31 -4.59
C LEU A 67 19.09 -9.77 -3.82
N MET A 68 19.71 -10.58 -2.96
CA MET A 68 20.96 -10.21 -2.28
C MET A 68 22.09 -9.95 -3.26
N LYS A 69 22.27 -10.78 -4.30
CA LYS A 69 23.23 -10.54 -5.39
C LYS A 69 22.90 -9.26 -6.19
N SER A 70 21.62 -8.93 -6.29
CA SER A 70 21.13 -7.72 -6.96
C SER A 70 21.13 -6.47 -6.07
N SER A 71 21.46 -6.59 -4.79
CA SER A 71 21.45 -5.47 -3.84
C SER A 71 22.31 -4.29 -4.29
N GLY A 72 23.50 -4.55 -4.86
CA GLY A 72 24.38 -3.49 -5.38
C GLY A 72 23.75 -2.70 -6.53
N PHE A 73 22.97 -3.37 -7.39
CA PHE A 73 22.21 -2.69 -8.43
C PHE A 73 21.10 -1.82 -7.84
N LEU A 74 20.34 -2.35 -6.88
CA LEU A 74 19.28 -1.59 -6.21
C LEU A 74 19.85 -0.37 -5.47
N LYS A 75 20.99 -0.52 -4.78
CA LYS A 75 21.73 0.60 -4.16
C LYS A 75 22.12 1.67 -5.18
N LYS A 76 22.57 1.28 -6.39
CA LYS A 76 22.88 2.22 -7.47
C LYS A 76 21.63 2.97 -7.97
N GLN A 77 20.47 2.31 -8.04
CA GLN A 77 19.21 2.96 -8.43
C GLN A 77 18.78 3.99 -7.38
N ILE A 78 18.90 3.67 -6.09
CA ILE A 78 18.65 4.64 -5.01
C ILE A 78 19.56 5.87 -5.15
N ALA A 79 20.86 5.63 -5.40
CA ALA A 79 21.84 6.70 -5.57
C ALA A 79 21.48 7.62 -6.76
N GLY A 80 21.07 7.03 -7.88
CA GLY A 80 20.69 7.77 -9.10
C GLY A 80 19.39 8.56 -8.95
N ALA A 81 18.44 8.07 -8.15
CA ALA A 81 17.17 8.76 -7.90
C ALA A 81 17.30 9.91 -6.89
N GLN A 82 18.44 10.04 -6.21
CA GLN A 82 18.78 11.17 -5.34
C GLN A 82 17.74 11.43 -4.21
N ILE A 83 17.04 10.37 -3.78
CA ILE A 83 15.95 10.42 -2.79
C ILE A 83 16.51 10.53 -1.35
N MET A 84 17.72 10.02 -1.13
CA MET A 84 18.35 10.02 0.19
C MET A 84 19.87 10.21 0.12
N ARG A 85 20.44 10.81 1.18
CA ARG A 85 21.88 11.09 1.27
C ARG A 85 22.71 9.86 1.61
N THR A 86 22.19 9.01 2.49
CA THR A 86 22.85 7.77 2.95
C THR A 86 22.10 6.59 2.39
N ILE A 87 22.78 5.64 1.76
CA ILE A 87 22.14 4.45 1.20
C ILE A 87 22.10 3.38 2.31
N PRO A 88 20.92 2.84 2.65
CA PRO A 88 20.79 1.87 3.73
C PRO A 88 21.29 0.49 3.29
N GLU A 89 21.62 -0.34 4.28
CA GLU A 89 21.81 -1.76 4.06
C GLU A 89 20.46 -2.44 3.83
N LEU A 90 20.36 -3.18 2.72
CA LEU A 90 19.12 -3.80 2.26
C LEU A 90 19.05 -5.25 2.75
N SER A 91 18.01 -5.57 3.51
CA SER A 91 17.70 -6.92 3.96
C SER A 91 16.38 -7.39 3.36
N PHE A 92 16.35 -8.61 2.82
CA PHE A 92 15.19 -9.14 2.10
C PHE A 92 14.47 -10.22 2.91
N TYR A 93 13.15 -10.07 3.02
CA TYR A 93 12.26 -10.98 3.75
C TYR A 93 11.11 -11.39 2.85
N TYR A 94 10.73 -12.67 2.92
CA TYR A 94 9.56 -13.15 2.21
C TYR A 94 8.29 -12.71 2.96
N ASP A 95 7.30 -12.23 2.23
CA ASP A 95 6.01 -11.85 2.79
C ASP A 95 5.07 -13.06 2.83
N GLU A 96 4.89 -13.63 4.01
CA GLU A 96 3.97 -14.77 4.26
C GLU A 96 2.49 -14.34 4.25
N THR A 97 2.20 -13.03 4.22
CA THR A 97 0.83 -12.51 4.32
C THR A 97 -0.02 -12.91 3.12
N GLU A 98 0.55 -13.01 1.91
CA GLU A 98 -0.19 -13.41 0.71
C GLU A 98 -0.62 -14.89 0.73
N GLU A 99 0.21 -15.78 1.28
CA GLU A 99 -0.15 -17.18 1.47
C GLU A 99 -1.33 -17.31 2.44
N ARG A 100 -1.33 -16.49 3.50
CA ARG A 100 -2.43 -16.44 4.46
C ARG A 100 -3.71 -15.86 3.85
N ALA A 101 -3.62 -14.82 3.02
CA ALA A 101 -4.77 -14.23 2.34
C ALA A 101 -5.46 -15.23 1.40
N SER A 102 -4.68 -15.94 0.57
CA SER A 102 -5.21 -17.00 -0.31
C SER A 102 -5.95 -18.10 0.46
N LYS A 103 -5.43 -18.46 1.64
CA LYS A 103 -6.06 -19.45 2.52
C LYS A 103 -7.37 -18.94 3.12
N VAL A 104 -7.44 -17.68 3.50
CA VAL A 104 -8.68 -17.05 4.00
C VAL A 104 -9.72 -16.97 2.89
N GLU A 105 -9.34 -16.57 1.68
CA GLU A 105 -10.26 -16.52 0.54
C GLU A 105 -10.82 -17.91 0.18
N THR A 106 -9.98 -18.94 0.20
CA THR A 106 -10.41 -20.33 0.00
C THR A 106 -11.41 -20.78 1.08
N LEU A 107 -11.14 -20.41 2.34
CA LEU A 107 -12.01 -20.75 3.48
C LEU A 107 -13.35 -19.99 3.42
N LEU A 108 -13.33 -18.71 3.04
CA LEU A 108 -14.53 -17.91 2.80
C LEU A 108 -15.36 -18.47 1.63
N ALA A 109 -14.70 -18.90 0.55
CA ALA A 109 -15.35 -19.53 -0.60
C ALA A 109 -15.98 -20.89 -0.24
N SER A 110 -15.37 -21.67 0.66
CA SER A 110 -15.99 -22.90 1.15
C SER A 110 -17.23 -22.64 2.02
N LEU A 111 -17.20 -21.62 2.88
CA LEU A 111 -18.34 -21.27 3.73
C LEU A 111 -19.52 -20.75 2.91
N LYS A 112 -19.26 -19.88 1.91
CA LYS A 112 -20.32 -19.35 1.03
C LYS A 112 -20.99 -20.45 0.21
N LYS A 113 -20.36 -21.59 -0.02
CA LYS A 113 -20.94 -22.69 -0.79
C LYS A 113 -21.91 -23.54 0.03
N ASP A 114 -21.80 -23.54 1.36
CA ASP A 114 -22.67 -24.30 2.27
C ASP A 114 -23.99 -23.56 2.58
N ASP A 115 -24.12 -22.27 2.24
CA ASP A 115 -25.32 -21.45 2.49
C ASP A 115 -26.31 -21.34 1.31
N PHE A 116 -26.09 -22.02 0.17
CA PHE A 116 -26.95 -21.92 -1.04
C PHE A 116 -27.70 -23.21 -1.43
N ASP A 117 -27.83 -24.18 -0.52
CA ASP A 117 -28.60 -25.41 -0.74
C ASP A 117 -29.88 -25.48 0.15
N ASP A 118 -30.54 -24.34 0.44
CA ASP A 118 -31.88 -24.35 1.07
C ASP A 118 -32.84 -23.37 0.36
N ASP A 119 -33.89 -23.98 -0.19
CA ASP A 119 -35.20 -23.48 -0.64
C ASP A 119 -35.31 -22.43 -1.77
N ASP A 120 -35.55 -22.98 -2.96
CA ASP A 120 -36.14 -22.36 -4.15
C ASP A 120 -37.68 -22.37 -4.01
N ASP A 121 -38.25 -21.52 -3.14
CA ASP A 121 -39.69 -21.24 -3.06
C ASP A 121 -39.94 -19.89 -2.36
N GLU A 122 -40.03 -18.81 -3.14
CA GLU A 122 -41.16 -17.84 -3.14
C GLU A 122 -40.81 -16.62 -4.02
N ASP A 123 -41.49 -16.54 -5.16
CA ASP A 123 -41.69 -15.30 -5.91
C ASP A 123 -42.43 -14.30 -5.01
N GLN A 124 -41.75 -13.27 -4.54
CA GLN A 124 -42.40 -12.03 -4.11
C GLN A 124 -41.93 -10.92 -5.03
N ASP A 125 -42.81 -10.60 -5.98
CA ASP A 125 -42.77 -9.37 -6.77
C ASP A 125 -42.68 -8.18 -5.81
N ILE A 126 -41.48 -7.60 -5.67
CA ILE A 126 -41.31 -6.32 -5.00
C ILE A 126 -41.65 -5.25 -6.03
N ASP A 127 -42.86 -4.69 -5.97
CA ASP A 127 -43.23 -3.50 -6.72
C ASP A 127 -42.42 -2.30 -6.19
N ILE A 128 -41.44 -1.86 -6.97
CA ILE A 128 -40.52 -0.74 -6.65
C ILE A 128 -41.19 0.63 -6.88
N ASP A 129 -42.40 0.64 -7.46
CA ASP A 129 -43.13 1.85 -7.85
C ASP A 129 -43.73 2.63 -6.64
N GLU A 130 -43.67 2.10 -5.41
CA GLU A 130 -44.20 2.78 -4.21
C GLU A 130 -43.22 3.80 -3.59
N TYR A 131 -41.95 3.86 -4.03
CA TYR A 131 -40.93 4.76 -3.45
C TYR A 131 -40.69 6.06 -4.25
N LEU A 132 -41.51 6.35 -5.26
CA LEU A 132 -41.35 7.51 -6.14
C LEU A 132 -42.55 8.47 -6.16
N ASP A 133 -43.34 8.50 -5.09
CA ASP A 133 -44.32 9.58 -4.87
C ASP A 133 -44.23 10.05 -3.41
N ASP A 134 -43.26 10.91 -3.14
CA ASP A 134 -43.54 12.15 -2.42
C ASP A 134 -42.45 13.16 -2.78
N ASP A 135 -42.87 14.17 -3.53
CA ASP A 135 -42.23 15.48 -3.60
C ASP A 135 -41.99 16.03 -2.18
N ASP A 136 -41.10 17.01 -2.10
CA ASP A 136 -40.86 17.90 -0.96
C ASP A 136 -39.87 17.42 0.13
N ASP A 137 -38.58 17.63 -0.14
CA ASP A 137 -37.79 18.56 0.67
C ASP A 137 -36.47 18.88 -0.05
N TYR A 138 -36.56 19.81 -1.02
CA TYR A 138 -35.39 20.54 -1.51
C TYR A 138 -34.82 21.31 -0.31
N PHE A 139 -33.67 20.88 0.18
CA PHE A 139 -32.89 21.63 1.16
C PHE A 139 -32.55 22.99 0.54
N ASP A 140 -33.21 24.04 1.04
CA ASP A 140 -32.91 25.43 0.71
C ASP A 140 -31.52 25.72 1.25
N PHE A 141 -30.55 25.80 0.34
CA PHE A 141 -29.21 26.28 0.63
C PHE A 141 -29.32 27.79 0.72
N ASP A 142 -29.73 28.29 1.90
CA ASP A 142 -29.60 29.70 2.23
C ASP A 142 -28.11 30.07 2.20
N GLU A 143 -27.75 30.67 1.08
CA GLU A 143 -26.49 31.34 0.80
C GLU A 143 -26.54 32.68 1.53
N ASP A 144 -26.04 32.73 2.76
CA ASP A 144 -25.68 33.98 3.42
C ASP A 144 -24.27 33.88 4.02
N GLU A 145 -23.50 34.91 3.66
CA GLU A 145 -22.10 35.22 3.95
C GLU A 145 -21.75 35.10 5.44
N ASP A 146 -20.54 34.63 5.73
CA ASP A 146 -19.70 35.27 6.75
C ASP A 146 -18.22 34.92 6.49
N GLU A 147 -17.48 35.94 6.03
CA GLU A 147 -16.02 36.01 6.05
C GLU A 147 -15.54 35.93 7.51
N GLU A 148 -14.80 34.88 7.89
CA GLU A 148 -13.96 34.95 9.08
C GLU A 148 -12.48 35.11 8.70
N ASP A 149 -12.07 36.37 8.83
CA ASP A 149 -10.72 36.87 8.92
C ASP A 149 -10.03 36.24 10.15
N TYR A 150 -9.04 35.36 9.94
CA TYR A 150 -8.15 34.92 11.00
C TYR A 150 -6.87 35.73 10.94
N ASP A 151 -6.90 36.83 11.68
CA ASP A 151 -5.77 37.66 12.05
C ASP A 151 -4.61 36.85 12.64
N ASP A 152 -3.42 37.15 12.10
CA ASP A 152 -2.17 37.42 12.79
C ASP A 152 -1.94 36.77 14.18
N PHE A 153 -1.08 35.76 14.23
CA PHE A 153 -0.34 35.44 15.44
C PHE A 153 1.11 35.86 15.22
N GLU A 154 1.43 37.04 15.74
CA GLU A 154 2.76 37.64 15.80
C GLU A 154 3.76 36.70 16.48
N ASP A 155 4.98 36.71 15.94
CA ASP A 155 6.19 36.22 16.57
C ASP A 155 6.44 36.94 17.91
N GLU A 156 6.62 36.18 18.99
CA GLU A 156 7.39 36.65 20.15
C GLU A 156 8.58 35.71 20.36
N ASP A 157 9.73 36.20 19.86
CA ASP A 157 11.05 35.89 20.39
C ASP A 157 11.08 36.28 21.88
N GLU A 158 11.35 35.33 22.77
CA GLU A 158 11.95 35.62 24.07
C GLU A 158 13.25 34.80 24.20
N ASP A 159 14.34 35.47 23.84
CA ASP A 159 15.65 35.29 24.47
C ASP A 159 15.56 35.77 25.92
N GLU A 160 15.88 34.92 26.91
CA GLU A 160 16.47 35.39 28.18
C GLU A 160 17.55 34.42 28.71
N GLU A 161 18.76 34.99 28.82
CA GLU A 161 19.97 34.72 29.64
C GLU A 161 20.68 33.35 29.68
#